data_AF-A0A972WS35-F1
#
_entry.id   AF-A0A972WS35-F1
#
_cell.length_a   1.000
_cell.length_b   1.000
_cell.length_c   1.000
_cell.angle_alpha   90.00
_cell.angle_beta   90.00
_cell.angle_gamma   90.00
#
_symmetry.space_group_name_H-M   'P 1'
#
loop_
_entity.id
_entity.type
_entity.pdbx_description
1 polymer ?
#
loop_
_entity_poly.entity_id
_entity_poly.type
_entity_poly.pdbx_seq_one_letter_code
_entity_poly.pdbx_strand_id
1 'polypeptide(L)'
;MRRSYLDYAMSVIVARALPDVRDGLKPVHRRILYAMKDGGYDWTKPYRKSARIVGDVMGQYHPHGDSAIYDAMVRMAQDFSMRLPLVDGQGNFGSMDGDPPAAMRYTEA
;
A
#
# COMPACT_ATOMS: atom_id res chain seq x y z
N MET A 1 19.09 -20.69 -17.36
CA MET A 1 18.89 -19.21 -17.34
C MET A 1 17.61 -18.75 -18.03
N ARG A 2 17.37 -19.06 -19.31
CA ARG A 2 16.21 -18.53 -20.07
C ARG A 2 14.85 -18.74 -19.39
N ARG A 3 14.57 -19.93 -18.85
CA ARG A 3 13.31 -20.25 -18.15
C ARG A 3 13.13 -19.41 -16.88
N SER A 4 14.11 -19.43 -15.97
CA SER A 4 14.07 -18.66 -14.73
C SER A 4 13.94 -17.15 -14.98
N TYR A 5 14.60 -16.63 -16.02
CA TYR A 5 14.45 -15.23 -16.43
C TYR A 5 13.02 -14.93 -16.90
N LEU A 6 12.45 -15.79 -17.75
CA LEU A 6 11.10 -15.61 -18.28
C LEU A 6 10.03 -15.73 -17.18
N ASP A 7 10.16 -16.70 -16.27
CA ASP A 7 9.25 -16.90 -15.14
C ASP A 7 9.26 -15.67 -14.22
N TYR A 8 10.45 -15.14 -13.90
CA TYR A 8 10.58 -13.92 -13.11
C TYR A 8 10.02 -12.70 -13.84
N ALA A 9 10.38 -12.49 -15.10
CA ALA A 9 9.90 -11.37 -15.90
C ALA A 9 8.36 -11.36 -15.99
N MET A 10 7.77 -12.52 -16.24
CA MET A 10 6.31 -12.66 -16.29
C MET A 10 5.67 -12.34 -14.94
N SER A 11 6.24 -12.82 -13.83
CA SER A 11 5.74 -12.51 -12.48
C SER A 11 5.75 -11.01 -12.18
N VAL A 12 6.77 -10.30 -12.63
CA VAL A 12 6.89 -8.84 -12.44
C VAL A 12 5.85 -8.11 -13.28
N ILE A 13 5.69 -8.48 -14.56
CA ILE A 13 4.76 -7.82 -15.48
C ILE A 13 3.31 -8.00 -15.00
N VAL A 14 2.91 -9.24 -14.70
CA VAL A 14 1.51 -9.59 -14.43
C VAL A 14 1.11 -9.29 -12.98
N ALA A 15 2.00 -9.51 -12.02
CA ALA A 15 1.63 -9.54 -10.60
C ALA A 15 2.37 -8.51 -9.73
N ARG A 16 3.07 -7.54 -10.32
CA ARG A 16 3.81 -6.52 -9.53
C ARG A 16 3.77 -5.12 -10.13
N ALA A 17 4.29 -4.96 -11.34
CA ALA A 17 4.69 -3.66 -11.85
C ALA A 17 3.56 -2.87 -12.51
N LEU A 18 2.69 -3.56 -13.27
CA LEU A 18 1.64 -2.93 -14.07
C LEU A 18 0.29 -2.93 -13.34
N PRO A 19 -0.50 -1.85 -13.47
CA PRO A 19 -1.87 -1.81 -12.95
C PRO A 19 -2.82 -2.64 -13.84
N ASP A 20 -3.94 -3.08 -13.25
CA ASP A 20 -5.05 -3.66 -14.01
C ASP A 20 -5.88 -2.54 -14.66
N VAL A 21 -6.34 -2.76 -15.89
CA VAL A 21 -7.11 -1.74 -16.65
C VAL A 21 -8.48 -1.45 -16.04
N ARG A 22 -9.05 -2.37 -15.27
CA ARG A 22 -10.42 -2.26 -14.73
C ARG A 22 -10.50 -1.36 -13.51
N ASP A 23 -9.45 -1.35 -12.67
CA ASP A 23 -9.41 -0.62 -11.41
C ASP A 23 -8.23 0.35 -11.31
N GLY A 24 -7.26 0.28 -12.22
CA GLY A 24 -6.04 1.09 -12.18
C GLY A 24 -5.07 0.70 -11.06
N LEU A 25 -5.28 -0.41 -10.36
CA LEU A 25 -4.53 -0.79 -9.17
C LEU A 25 -3.47 -1.87 -9.46
N LYS A 26 -2.29 -1.68 -8.86
CA LYS A 26 -1.30 -2.76 -8.71
C LYS A 26 -1.73 -3.72 -7.61
N PRO A 27 -1.21 -4.96 -7.58
CA PRO A 27 -1.59 -5.94 -6.57
C PRO A 27 -1.36 -5.48 -5.12
N VAL A 28 -0.32 -4.69 -4.84
CA VAL A 28 -0.09 -4.15 -3.48
C VAL A 28 -1.21 -3.19 -3.05
N HIS A 29 -1.63 -2.26 -3.90
CA HIS A 29 -2.72 -1.32 -3.59
C HIS A 29 -4.03 -2.07 -3.32
N ARG A 30 -4.36 -3.04 -4.18
CA ARG A 30 -5.58 -3.84 -4.04
C ARG A 30 -5.61 -4.63 -2.74
N ARG A 31 -4.47 -5.22 -2.33
CA ARG A 31 -4.35 -5.96 -1.08
C ARG A 31 -4.45 -5.06 0.15
N ILE A 32 -3.88 -3.86 0.10
CA ILE A 32 -4.01 -2.85 1.18
C ILE A 32 -5.48 -2.49 1.37
N LEU A 33 -6.16 -2.04 0.32
CA LEU A 33 -7.57 -1.63 0.40
C LEU A 33 -8.50 -2.79 0.80
N TYR A 34 -8.20 -4.00 0.32
CA TYR A 34 -8.95 -5.19 0.71
C TYR A 34 -8.77 -5.53 2.19
N ALA A 35 -7.53 -5.53 2.70
CA ALA A 35 -7.26 -5.77 4.12
C ALA A 35 -7.89 -4.69 5.01
N MET A 36 -7.91 -3.43 4.56
CA MET A 36 -8.60 -2.35 5.28
C MET A 36 -10.11 -2.58 5.36
N LYS A 37 -10.72 -2.99 4.26
CA LYS A 37 -12.14 -3.36 4.24
C LYS A 37 -12.43 -4.54 5.16
N ASP A 38 -11.64 -5.60 5.07
CA ASP A 38 -11.81 -6.84 5.84
C ASP A 38 -11.56 -6.65 7.34
N GLY A 39 -10.57 -5.82 7.69
CA GLY A 39 -10.24 -5.42 9.06
C GLY A 39 -11.19 -4.38 9.67
N GLY A 40 -12.15 -3.87 8.89
CA GLY A 40 -13.10 -2.84 9.34
C GLY A 40 -12.45 -1.48 9.59
N TYR A 41 -11.40 -1.13 8.84
CA TYR A 41 -10.76 0.18 8.82
C TYR A 41 -11.49 1.09 7.83
N ASP A 42 -12.78 1.29 8.09
CA ASP A 42 -13.63 2.19 7.31
C ASP A 42 -13.69 3.58 7.94
N TRP A 43 -14.11 4.57 7.15
CA TRP A 43 -14.18 5.98 7.52
C TRP A 43 -15.11 6.29 8.71
N THR A 44 -15.98 5.37 9.12
CA THR A 44 -16.84 5.54 10.30
C THR A 44 -16.15 5.16 11.61
N LYS A 45 -14.95 4.55 11.54
CA LYS A 45 -14.18 4.09 12.69
C LYS A 45 -13.03 5.05 13.01
N PRO A 46 -12.54 5.07 14.26
CA PRO A 46 -11.32 5.78 14.61
C PRO A 46 -10.12 5.21 13.85
N TYR A 47 -9.17 6.08 13.50
CA TYR A 47 -7.91 5.68 12.90
C TYR A 47 -7.20 4.57 13.68
N ARG A 48 -6.44 3.75 12.96
CA ARG A 48 -5.67 2.64 13.51
C ARG A 48 -4.21 2.82 13.15
N LYS A 49 -3.31 2.33 14.01
CA LYS A 49 -1.88 2.38 13.75
C LYS A 49 -1.57 1.74 12.40
N SER A 50 -0.84 2.47 11.55
CA SER A 50 -0.39 1.98 10.23
C SER A 50 0.34 0.64 10.33
N ALA A 51 1.12 0.43 11.39
CA ALA A 51 1.80 -0.84 11.67
C ALA A 51 0.84 -2.04 11.75
N ARG A 52 -0.38 -1.85 12.27
CA ARG A 52 -1.40 -2.91 12.34
C ARG A 52 -1.92 -3.24 10.94
N ILE A 53 -2.27 -2.22 10.16
CA ILE A 53 -2.76 -2.39 8.79
C ILE A 53 -1.70 -3.09 7.94
N VAL A 54 -0.45 -2.64 7.99
CA VAL A 54 0.68 -3.26 7.29
C VAL A 54 0.87 -4.72 7.71
N GLY A 55 0.77 -5.00 9.02
CA GLY A 55 0.84 -6.36 9.55
C GLY A 55 -0.26 -7.28 9.00
N ASP A 56 -1.51 -6.81 8.96
CA ASP A 56 -2.65 -7.56 8.43
C ASP A 56 -2.49 -7.85 6.92
N VAL A 57 -2.08 -6.85 6.14
CA VAL A 57 -1.79 -7.02 4.70
C VAL A 57 -0.69 -8.05 4.50
N MET A 58 0.41 -7.94 5.25
CA MET A 58 1.57 -8.82 5.12
C MET A 58 1.23 -10.26 5.51
N GLY A 59 0.55 -10.44 6.64
CA GLY A 59 0.24 -11.75 7.20
C GLY A 59 -0.79 -12.53 6.39
N GLN A 60 -1.73 -11.84 5.74
CA GLN A 60 -2.88 -12.50 5.10
C GLN A 60 -2.80 -12.47 3.56
N TYR A 61 -2.28 -11.39 2.97
CA TYR A 61 -2.51 -11.11 1.54
C TYR A 61 -1.23 -10.83 0.73
N HIS A 62 -0.14 -10.35 1.35
CA HIS A 62 1.04 -9.85 0.66
C HIS A 62 2.34 -10.38 1.29
N PRO A 63 2.86 -11.55 0.89
CA PRO A 63 4.03 -12.18 1.51
C PRO A 63 5.36 -11.56 1.04
N HIS A 64 5.46 -10.23 1.13
CA HIS A 64 6.65 -9.44 0.81
C HIS A 64 6.88 -8.40 1.91
N GLY A 65 8.03 -7.71 1.86
CA GLY A 65 8.47 -6.80 2.91
C GLY A 65 7.44 -5.72 3.28
N ASP A 66 7.40 -5.40 4.57
CA ASP A 66 6.56 -4.38 5.19
C ASP A 66 6.80 -2.98 4.62
N SER A 67 8.05 -2.65 4.30
CA SER A 67 8.42 -1.35 3.72
C SER A 67 7.66 -1.05 2.42
N ALA A 68 7.60 -2.02 1.50
CA ALA A 68 6.90 -1.83 0.22
C ALA A 68 5.38 -1.66 0.41
N ILE A 69 4.81 -2.27 1.44
CA ILE A 69 3.39 -2.12 1.79
C ILE A 69 3.16 -0.73 2.38
N TYR A 70 3.98 -0.32 3.34
CA TYR A 70 3.85 0.98 4.00
C TYR A 70 4.06 2.14 3.03
N ASP A 71 5.10 2.08 2.19
CA ASP A 71 5.38 3.12 1.19
C ASP A 71 4.24 3.27 0.17
N ALA A 72 3.65 2.14 -0.24
CA ALA A 72 2.49 2.15 -1.13
C ALA A 72 1.26 2.75 -0.44
N MET A 73 1.02 2.42 0.83
CA MET A 73 -0.07 3.00 1.62
C MET A 73 0.11 4.50 1.83
N VAL A 74 1.34 4.94 2.13
CA VAL A 74 1.67 6.36 2.31
C VAL A 74 1.36 7.16 1.05
N ARG A 75 1.77 6.67 -0.13
CA ARG A 75 1.46 7.33 -1.40
C ARG A 75 -0.04 7.44 -1.68
N MET A 76 -0.84 6.49 -1.18
CA MET A 76 -2.29 6.53 -1.31
C MET A 76 -2.98 7.55 -0.39
N ALA A 77 -2.27 8.06 0.62
CA ALA A 77 -2.75 9.08 1.55
C ALA A 77 -2.24 10.49 1.23
N GLN A 78 -1.25 10.63 0.35
CA GLN A 78 -0.68 11.93 -0.04
C GLN A 78 -1.52 12.60 -1.14
N ASP A 79 -2.11 13.75 -0.83
CA ASP A 79 -2.89 14.58 -1.77
C ASP A 79 -2.05 15.17 -2.92
N PHE A 80 -0.77 15.39 -2.70
CA PHE A 80 0.19 15.81 -3.72
C PHE A 80 0.67 14.66 -4.62
N SER A 81 0.52 13.40 -4.19
CA SER A 81 0.85 12.21 -4.99
C SER A 81 -0.33 11.68 -5.79
N MET A 82 -1.55 11.84 -5.28
CA MET A 82 -2.78 11.33 -5.89
C MET A 82 -3.84 12.40 -6.03
N ARG A 83 -4.40 12.52 -7.23
CA ARG A 83 -5.52 13.45 -7.49
C ARG A 83 -6.75 13.16 -6.62
N LEU A 84 -6.98 11.88 -6.32
CA LEU A 84 -8.03 11.38 -5.43
C LEU A 84 -7.37 10.37 -4.47
N PRO A 85 -7.01 10.78 -3.24
CA PRO A 85 -6.49 9.87 -2.23
C PRO A 85 -7.47 8.73 -1.95
N LEU A 86 -6.93 7.53 -1.75
CA LEU A 86 -7.71 6.31 -1.46
C LEU A 86 -7.62 5.89 0.00
N VAL A 87 -6.65 6.44 0.73
CA VAL A 87 -6.43 6.24 2.16
C VAL A 87 -6.53 7.61 2.81
N ASP A 88 -7.25 7.67 3.93
CA ASP A 88 -7.24 8.85 4.81
C ASP A 88 -6.28 8.58 5.96
N GLY A 89 -5.33 9.49 6.19
CA GLY A 89 -4.21 9.25 7.09
C GLY A 89 -4.04 10.38 8.12
N GLN A 90 -3.71 10.01 9.35
CA GLN A 90 -3.38 10.93 10.44
C GLN A 90 -1.90 10.81 10.82
N GLY A 91 -1.21 11.95 10.81
CA GLY A 91 0.21 12.07 11.19
C GLY A 91 1.08 12.58 10.04
N ASN A 92 2.39 12.41 10.16
CA ASN A 92 3.33 12.84 9.12
C ASN A 92 3.47 11.76 8.02
N PHE A 93 2.84 12.00 6.88
CA PHE A 93 2.91 11.17 5.68
C PHE A 93 3.90 11.71 4.62
N GLY A 94 4.81 12.61 5.01
CA GLY A 94 5.81 13.22 4.11
C GLY A 94 5.32 14.52 3.47
N SER A 95 6.19 15.13 2.66
CA SER A 95 5.96 16.45 2.06
C SER A 95 6.38 16.48 0.58
N MET A 96 6.00 17.56 -0.14
CA MET A 96 6.48 17.82 -1.50
C MET A 96 7.98 18.12 -1.57
N ASP A 97 8.59 18.53 -0.47
CA ASP A 97 10.03 18.81 -0.37
C ASP A 97 10.87 17.53 -0.32
N GLY A 98 10.23 16.36 -0.30
CA GLY A 98 10.87 15.05 -0.27
C GLY A 98 11.11 14.51 1.13
N ASP A 99 10.51 15.12 2.16
CA ASP A 99 10.58 14.58 3.52
C ASP A 99 9.89 13.20 3.55
N PRO A 100 10.54 12.17 4.08
CA PRO A 100 9.94 10.85 4.18
C PRO A 100 8.80 10.85 5.21
N PRO A 101 7.83 9.92 5.08
CA PRO A 101 6.83 9.73 6.11
C PRO A 101 7.48 9.33 7.44
N ALA A 102 6.82 9.65 8.54
CA ALA A 102 7.20 9.08 9.83
C ALA A 102 7.06 7.55 9.79
N ALA A 103 7.77 6.85 10.69
CA ALA A 103 7.66 5.39 10.78
C ALA A 103 6.21 4.97 11.09
N MET A 104 5.79 3.81 10.55
CA MET A 104 4.41 3.27 10.66
C MET A 104 3.87 3.08 12.10
N ARG A 105 4.73 3.14 13.11
CA ARG A 105 4.32 3.15 14.53
C ARG A 105 3.74 4.48 15.00
N TYR A 106 4.00 5.56 14.26
CA TYR A 106 3.57 6.93 14.58
C TYR A 106 2.37 7.38 13.77
N THR A 107 2.23 6.91 12.53
CA THR A 107 1.10 7.25 11.66
C THR A 107 -0.10 6.35 11.91
N GLU A 108 -1.28 6.86 11.59
CA GLU A 108 -2.55 6.14 11.63
C GLU A 108 -3.29 6.32 10.31
N ALA A 109 -4.11 5.33 9.95
CA ALA A 109 -4.96 5.30 8.76
C ALA A 109 -6.18 4.41 8.99
#